data_AF-A0A352WUC0-F1
#
_entry.id   AF-A0A352WUC0-F1
#
_cell.length_a   1.000
_cell.length_b   1.000
_cell.length_c   1.000
_cell.angle_alpha   90.00
_cell.angle_beta   90.00
_cell.angle_gamma   90.00
#
_symmetry.space_group_name_H-M   'P 1'
#
loop_
_entity.id
_entity.type
_entity.pdbx_description
1 polymer ?
#
loop_
_entity_poly.entity_id
_entity_poly.type
_entity_poly.pdbx_seq_one_letter_code
_entity_poly.pdbx_strand_id
1 'polypeptide(L)'
;MIEKIKVFVVKRFDLIFMGMLFLSLLVKHWLSLAYLFSSTGYFFDFTGYFRNFKIIYLFSPLAVIVLLLSFSLFFSGWRRYICGLVSNVFFTACIITDFVYARAFYSLPSFIWVILFANSKSEVRGSITSLLWWTDLLFLVDFIILIPLCLVMIRKYKKNPPEHRSRKKRLISFLIAFLSSVLVLSVLFGHDFLANDEEDYVPENDLTGQAVALTSAGFHIKDALKVIFYPDEISGLTEEQQQEIEEFYTWKNAD
;
A
#
# COMPACT_ATOMS: atom_id res chain seq x y z
N MET A 1 -23.37 29.53 24.16
CA MET A 1 -23.80 29.21 22.78
C MET A 1 -22.63 29.24 21.78
N ILE A 2 -21.82 30.31 21.76
CA ILE A 2 -20.70 30.50 20.82
C ILE A 2 -19.62 29.40 20.90
N GLU A 3 -19.25 28.93 22.10
CA GLU A 3 -18.26 27.85 22.24
C GLU A 3 -18.75 26.50 21.70
N LYS A 4 -20.02 26.16 21.93
CA LYS A 4 -20.65 24.95 21.38
C LYS A 4 -20.64 24.98 19.85
N ILE A 5 -20.85 26.15 19.24
CA ILE A 5 -20.78 26.34 17.78
C ILE A 5 -19.34 26.14 17.28
N LYS A 6 -18.33 26.71 17.95
CA LYS A 6 -16.91 26.53 17.56
C LYS A 6 -16.49 25.05 17.60
N VAL A 7 -16.87 24.32 18.65
CA VAL A 7 -16.59 22.87 18.78
C VAL A 7 -17.32 22.06 17.71
N PHE A 8 -18.58 22.40 17.42
CA PHE A 8 -19.35 21.75 16.35
C PHE A 8 -18.69 21.91 14.98
N VAL A 9 -18.22 23.13 14.66
CA VAL A 9 -17.50 23.41 13.42
C VAL A 9 -16.24 22.55 13.32
N VAL A 10 -15.40 22.50 14.35
CA VAL A 10 -14.18 21.67 14.32
C VAL A 10 -14.50 20.20 14.08
N LYS A 11 -15.54 19.64 14.71
CA LYS A 11 -15.96 18.24 14.49
C LYS A 11 -16.44 17.96 13.06
N ARG A 12 -17.09 18.91 12.39
CA ARG A 12 -17.50 18.76 10.98
C ARG A 12 -16.31 18.80 10.03
N PHE A 13 -15.41 19.75 10.24
CA PHE A 13 -14.16 19.85 9.50
C PHE A 13 -13.27 18.61 9.68
N ASP A 14 -13.29 18.03 10.86
CA ASP A 14 -12.61 16.77 11.18
C ASP A 14 -13.12 15.60 10.35
N LEU A 15 -14.44 15.46 10.23
CA LEU A 15 -15.07 14.45 9.37
C LEU A 15 -14.74 14.68 7.89
N ILE A 16 -14.78 15.94 7.45
CA ILE A 16 -14.45 16.32 6.07
C ILE A 16 -13.01 15.91 5.74
N PHE A 17 -12.04 16.25 6.60
CA PHE A 17 -10.64 15.88 6.36
C PHE A 17 -10.43 14.36 6.30
N MET A 18 -10.99 13.60 7.26
CA MET A 18 -10.87 12.14 7.24
C MET A 18 -11.57 11.52 6.02
N GLY A 19 -12.74 12.05 5.64
CA GLY A 19 -13.47 11.60 4.46
C GLY A 19 -12.72 11.90 3.16
N MET A 20 -12.08 13.06 3.04
CA MET A 20 -11.24 13.40 1.88
C MET A 20 -9.97 12.57 1.82
N LEU A 21 -9.34 12.26 2.97
CA LEU A 21 -8.21 11.33 3.02
C LEU A 21 -8.62 9.93 2.53
N PHE A 22 -9.72 9.41 3.05
CA PHE A 22 -10.25 8.11 2.65
C PHE A 22 -10.57 8.08 1.15
N LEU A 23 -11.27 9.11 0.66
CA LEU A 23 -11.62 9.22 -0.75
C LEU A 23 -10.38 9.32 -1.65
N SER A 24 -9.36 10.08 -1.24
CA SER A 24 -8.11 10.18 -1.99
C SER A 24 -7.43 8.82 -2.13
N LEU A 25 -7.28 8.08 -1.03
CA LEU A 25 -6.70 6.74 -1.04
C LEU A 25 -7.48 5.77 -1.93
N LEU A 26 -8.82 5.85 -1.89
CA LEU A 26 -9.69 5.02 -2.72
C LEU A 26 -9.53 5.34 -4.21
N VAL A 27 -9.52 6.62 -4.57
CA VAL A 27 -9.32 7.07 -5.96
C VAL A 27 -7.94 6.63 -6.46
N LYS A 28 -6.88 6.82 -5.67
CA LYS A 28 -5.53 6.35 -6.01
C LYS A 28 -5.49 4.86 -6.24
N HIS A 29 -6.16 4.07 -5.40
CA HIS A 29 -6.24 2.65 -5.61
C HIS A 29 -6.89 2.30 -6.97
N TRP A 30 -8.03 2.88 -7.30
CA TRP A 30 -8.68 2.63 -8.60
C TRP A 30 -7.85 3.09 -9.80
N LEU A 31 -7.20 4.26 -9.70
CA LEU A 31 -6.26 4.72 -10.71
C LEU A 31 -5.09 3.75 -10.87
N SER A 32 -4.60 3.17 -9.76
CA SER A 32 -3.52 2.20 -9.82
C SER A 32 -3.92 0.89 -10.47
N LEU A 33 -5.13 0.39 -10.24
CA LEU A 33 -5.62 -0.78 -10.95
C LEU A 33 -5.75 -0.51 -12.45
N ALA A 34 -6.38 0.60 -12.84
CA ALA A 34 -6.49 0.97 -14.25
C ALA A 34 -5.13 1.10 -14.94
N TYR A 35 -4.11 1.55 -14.22
CA TYR A 35 -2.75 1.59 -14.73
C TYR A 35 -2.14 0.19 -14.91
N LEU A 36 -2.31 -0.70 -13.94
CA LEU A 36 -1.73 -2.05 -13.96
C LEU A 36 -2.39 -2.97 -15.01
N PHE A 37 -3.66 -2.74 -15.33
CA PHE A 37 -4.33 -3.42 -16.45
C PHE A 37 -3.90 -2.92 -17.83
N SER A 38 -3.08 -1.87 -17.91
CA SER A 38 -2.58 -1.34 -19.18
C SER A 38 -1.47 -2.21 -19.74
N SER A 39 -1.62 -2.64 -20.98
CA SER A 39 -0.58 -3.40 -21.71
C SER A 39 0.74 -2.65 -21.90
N THR A 40 0.73 -1.32 -21.74
CA THR A 40 1.90 -0.47 -21.99
C THR A 40 2.58 0.02 -20.71
N GLY A 41 1.89 0.02 -19.55
CA GLY A 41 2.44 0.61 -18.33
C GLY A 41 2.74 2.11 -18.44
N TYR A 42 2.09 2.85 -19.34
CA TYR A 42 2.24 4.31 -19.44
C TYR A 42 0.92 5.08 -19.40
N PHE A 43 -0.19 4.42 -19.75
CA PHE A 43 -1.53 5.00 -19.79
C PHE A 43 -2.51 4.16 -18.98
N PHE A 44 -3.61 4.77 -18.52
CA PHE A 44 -4.66 4.05 -17.80
C PHE A 44 -5.57 3.29 -18.77
N ASP A 45 -5.81 2.01 -18.52
CA ASP A 45 -6.82 1.19 -19.19
C ASP A 45 -7.99 0.89 -18.24
N PHE A 46 -8.95 1.81 -18.17
CA PHE A 46 -10.17 1.61 -17.42
C PHE A 46 -11.06 0.52 -18.02
N THR A 47 -11.02 0.32 -19.34
CA THR A 47 -11.86 -0.68 -20.01
C THR A 47 -11.37 -2.09 -19.68
N GLY A 48 -10.06 -2.33 -19.71
CA GLY A 48 -9.43 -3.57 -19.25
C GLY A 48 -9.72 -3.83 -17.77
N TYR A 49 -9.63 -2.81 -16.92
CA TYR A 49 -9.99 -2.92 -15.51
C TYR A 49 -11.45 -3.35 -15.30
N PHE A 50 -12.42 -2.62 -15.86
CA PHE A 50 -13.84 -2.93 -15.63
C PHE A 50 -14.27 -4.28 -16.21
N ARG A 51 -13.60 -4.76 -17.27
CA ARG A 51 -13.87 -6.07 -17.86
C ARG A 51 -13.44 -7.22 -16.94
N ASN A 52 -12.33 -7.04 -16.23
CA ASN A 52 -11.74 -8.06 -15.36
C ASN A 52 -12.10 -7.85 -13.88
N PHE A 53 -12.97 -6.89 -13.57
CA PHE A 53 -13.33 -6.53 -12.21
C PHE A 53 -14.10 -7.66 -11.50
N LYS A 54 -13.55 -8.16 -10.40
CA LYS A 54 -14.24 -9.04 -9.46
C LYS A 54 -14.62 -8.25 -8.21
N ILE A 55 -15.78 -8.56 -7.63
CA ILE A 55 -16.30 -7.86 -6.45
C ILE A 55 -15.36 -7.98 -5.23
N ILE A 56 -14.59 -9.08 -5.16
CA ILE A 56 -13.61 -9.32 -4.11
C ILE A 56 -12.52 -8.23 -4.08
N TYR A 57 -12.22 -7.61 -5.22
CA TYR A 57 -11.25 -6.53 -5.36
C TYR A 57 -11.72 -5.20 -4.74
N LEU A 58 -12.96 -5.12 -4.25
CA LEU A 58 -13.41 -3.98 -3.42
C LEU A 58 -13.02 -4.13 -1.95
N PHE A 59 -12.93 -5.35 -1.43
CA PHE A 59 -12.77 -5.56 0.02
C PHE A 59 -11.33 -5.38 0.46
N SER A 60 -10.38 -5.86 -0.32
CA SER A 60 -8.95 -5.70 -0.09
C SER A 60 -8.50 -4.24 0.06
N PRO A 61 -8.79 -3.33 -0.89
CA PRO A 61 -8.41 -1.93 -0.76
C PRO A 61 -9.09 -1.22 0.39
N LEU A 62 -10.36 -1.53 0.65
CA LEU A 62 -11.05 -0.98 1.81
C LEU A 62 -10.35 -1.39 3.11
N ALA A 63 -9.96 -2.66 3.22
CA ALA A 63 -9.25 -3.17 4.40
C ALA A 63 -7.89 -2.50 4.58
N VAL A 64 -7.08 -2.36 3.52
CA VAL A 64 -5.77 -1.67 3.56
C VAL A 64 -5.92 -0.18 3.90
N ILE A 65 -6.88 0.51 3.28
CA ILE A 65 -7.11 1.94 3.55
C ILE A 65 -7.55 2.14 5.01
N VAL A 66 -8.47 1.31 5.50
CA VAL A 66 -8.91 1.35 6.90
C VAL A 66 -7.76 1.01 7.85
N LEU A 67 -6.89 0.06 7.48
CA LEU A 67 -5.69 -0.29 8.25
C LEU A 67 -4.75 0.91 8.38
N LEU A 68 -4.41 1.55 7.26
CA LEU A 68 -3.51 2.71 7.23
C LEU A 68 -4.09 3.92 7.99
N LEU A 69 -5.39 4.16 7.85
CA LEU A 69 -6.07 5.26 8.55
C LEU A 69 -6.37 4.94 10.02
N SER A 70 -6.37 3.66 10.43
CA SER A 70 -6.58 3.25 11.82
C SER A 70 -5.56 3.91 12.75
N PHE A 71 -4.29 4.00 12.33
CA PHE A 71 -3.22 4.65 13.09
C PHE A 71 -3.55 6.12 13.40
N SER A 72 -4.26 6.81 12.50
CA SER A 72 -4.71 8.19 12.75
C SER A 72 -5.72 8.27 13.90
N LEU A 73 -6.54 7.24 14.11
CA LEU A 73 -7.53 7.16 15.19
C LEU A 73 -6.89 6.99 16.57
N PHE A 74 -5.67 6.44 16.63
CA PHE A 74 -4.91 6.28 17.87
C PHE A 74 -4.46 7.64 18.43
N PHE A 75 -4.03 8.55 17.55
CA PHE A 75 -3.52 9.85 17.95
C PHE A 75 -4.63 10.84 18.34
N SER A 76 -4.32 11.71 19.31
CA SER A 76 -5.19 12.82 19.68
C SER A 76 -4.76 14.13 19.05
N GLY A 77 -5.78 14.95 18.79
CA GLY A 77 -5.61 16.31 18.32
C GLY A 77 -4.89 16.40 17.00
N TRP A 78 -4.10 17.45 16.79
CA TRP A 78 -3.53 17.75 15.48
C TRP A 78 -2.62 16.64 14.91
N ARG A 79 -2.04 15.81 15.79
CA ARG A 79 -1.14 14.70 15.41
C ARG A 79 -1.84 13.66 14.53
N ARG A 80 -3.16 13.48 14.69
CA ARG A 80 -3.94 12.59 13.83
C ARG A 80 -3.93 13.02 12.37
N TYR A 81 -3.89 14.32 12.10
CA TYR A 81 -3.95 14.87 10.74
C TYR A 81 -2.63 14.64 10.03
N ILE A 82 -1.52 14.80 10.78
CA ILE A 82 -0.19 14.46 10.28
C ILE A 82 -0.10 12.95 10.05
N CYS A 83 -0.54 12.12 11.00
CA CYS A 83 -0.56 10.67 10.81
C CYS A 83 -1.31 10.26 9.54
N GLY A 84 -2.51 10.81 9.32
CA GLY A 84 -3.30 10.47 8.12
C GLY A 84 -2.65 10.96 6.83
N LEU A 85 -2.01 12.13 6.86
CA LEU A 85 -1.26 12.64 5.72
C LEU A 85 -0.01 11.78 5.44
N VAL A 86 0.70 11.32 6.48
CA VAL A 86 1.83 10.39 6.35
C VAL A 86 1.38 9.04 5.78
N SER A 87 0.25 8.49 6.24
CA SER A 87 -0.35 7.29 5.64
C SER A 87 -0.64 7.46 4.15
N ASN A 88 -1.08 8.66 3.74
CA ASN A 88 -1.33 8.98 2.33
C ASN A 88 -0.03 9.12 1.51
N VAL A 89 1.01 9.74 2.08
CA VAL A 89 2.35 9.79 1.46
C VAL A 89 2.91 8.38 1.28
N PHE A 90 2.81 7.54 2.31
CA PHE A 90 3.24 6.15 2.26
C PHE A 90 2.51 5.38 1.15
N PHE A 91 1.18 5.46 1.11
CA PHE A 91 0.38 4.78 0.07
C PHE A 91 0.73 5.24 -1.35
N THR A 92 0.92 6.54 -1.56
CA THR A 92 1.39 7.07 -2.85
C THR A 92 2.79 6.57 -3.20
N ALA A 93 3.71 6.51 -2.21
CA ALA A 93 5.07 6.02 -2.43
C ALA A 93 5.06 4.55 -2.86
N CYS A 94 4.25 3.69 -2.24
CA CYS A 94 4.06 2.31 -2.67
C CYS A 94 3.61 2.26 -4.15
N ILE A 95 2.58 3.02 -4.52
CA ILE A 95 2.05 3.01 -5.90
C ILE A 95 3.12 3.43 -6.92
N ILE A 96 3.82 4.54 -6.66
CA ILE A 96 4.86 5.03 -7.59
C ILE A 96 6.00 4.01 -7.70
N THR A 97 6.40 3.40 -6.58
CA THR A 97 7.44 2.37 -6.56
C THR A 97 7.03 1.17 -7.41
N ASP A 98 5.78 0.72 -7.27
CA ASP A 98 5.24 -0.39 -8.06
C ASP A 98 5.26 -0.10 -9.54
N PHE A 99 4.92 1.12 -9.96
CA PHE A 99 4.89 1.46 -11.38
C PHE A 99 6.28 1.57 -11.99
N VAL A 100 7.19 2.22 -11.27
CA VAL A 100 8.59 2.32 -11.70
C VAL A 100 9.19 0.93 -11.84
N TYR A 101 8.91 0.05 -10.87
CA TYR A 101 9.40 -1.32 -10.88
C TYR A 101 8.71 -2.17 -11.97
N ALA A 102 7.39 -2.04 -12.15
CA ALA A 102 6.64 -2.72 -13.20
C ALA A 102 7.10 -2.32 -14.60
N ARG A 103 7.45 -1.05 -14.85
CA ARG A 103 8.02 -0.60 -16.13
C ARG A 103 9.40 -1.20 -16.41
N ALA A 104 10.19 -1.49 -15.38
CA ALA A 104 11.53 -2.05 -15.53
C ALA A 104 11.53 -3.58 -15.61
N PHE A 105 10.68 -4.25 -14.83
CA PHE A 105 10.78 -5.68 -14.56
C PHE A 105 9.46 -6.45 -14.76
N TYR A 106 8.39 -5.78 -15.19
CA TYR A 106 7.05 -6.39 -15.39
C TYR A 106 6.53 -7.17 -14.16
N SER A 107 7.00 -6.80 -12.97
CA SER A 107 6.68 -7.43 -11.67
C SER A 107 6.52 -6.36 -10.59
N LEU A 108 6.17 -6.76 -9.36
CA LEU A 108 6.12 -5.86 -8.20
C LEU A 108 7.40 -6.01 -7.35
N PRO A 109 7.87 -4.95 -6.68
CA PRO A 109 9.10 -5.00 -5.91
C PRO A 109 8.89 -5.80 -4.62
N SER A 110 9.41 -7.01 -4.53
CA SER A 110 9.45 -7.77 -3.27
C SER A 110 10.63 -7.33 -2.38
N PHE A 111 10.39 -7.29 -1.07
CA PHE A 111 11.35 -7.10 0.01
C PHE A 111 12.51 -8.09 -0.08
N ILE A 112 12.30 -9.30 -0.60
CA ILE A 112 13.39 -10.25 -0.81
C ILE A 112 14.45 -9.68 -1.75
N TRP A 113 14.01 -9.10 -2.87
CA TRP A 113 14.87 -8.49 -3.86
C TRP A 113 15.54 -7.23 -3.29
N VAL A 114 14.83 -6.44 -2.49
CA VAL A 114 15.43 -5.30 -1.81
C VAL A 114 16.57 -5.75 -0.88
N ILE A 115 16.40 -6.82 -0.11
CA ILE A 115 17.44 -7.34 0.79
C ILE A 115 18.62 -7.91 0.00
N LEU A 116 18.35 -8.68 -1.06
CA LEU A 116 19.38 -9.27 -1.93
C LEU A 116 20.17 -8.19 -2.67
N PHE A 117 19.49 -7.18 -3.23
CA PHE A 117 20.13 -6.08 -3.97
C PHE A 117 20.74 -5.01 -3.07
N ALA A 118 20.26 -4.80 -1.84
CA ALA A 118 20.87 -3.86 -0.89
C ALA A 118 22.31 -4.27 -0.53
N ASN A 119 22.62 -5.56 -0.58
CA ASN A 119 23.97 -6.09 -0.40
C ASN A 119 24.81 -6.08 -1.68
N SER A 120 24.17 -5.90 -2.85
CA SER A 120 24.87 -5.80 -4.14
C SER A 120 25.36 -4.37 -4.36
N LYS A 121 26.66 -4.19 -4.56
CA LYS A 121 27.25 -2.90 -4.94
C LYS A 121 26.92 -2.62 -6.40
N SER A 122 25.87 -1.88 -6.70
CA SER A 122 25.59 -1.51 -8.11
C SER A 122 25.14 -0.07 -8.33
N GLU A 123 25.62 0.48 -9.43
CA GLU A 123 25.55 1.87 -9.92
C GLU A 123 24.18 2.24 -10.54
N VAL A 124 23.07 1.72 -10.01
CA VAL A 124 21.75 1.73 -10.67
C VAL A 124 20.98 3.07 -10.52
N ARG A 125 21.52 4.04 -9.77
CA ARG A 125 20.81 5.28 -9.40
C ARG A 125 20.40 6.17 -10.59
N GLY A 126 21.15 6.15 -11.71
CA GLY A 126 20.85 6.98 -12.88
C GLY A 126 19.68 6.47 -13.75
N SER A 127 19.33 5.18 -13.65
CA SER A 127 18.35 4.53 -14.54
C SER A 127 16.91 4.54 -14.00
N ILE A 128 16.73 4.86 -12.71
CA ILE A 128 15.40 4.77 -12.07
C ILE A 128 14.55 6.01 -12.41
N THR A 129 15.17 7.19 -12.49
CA THR A 129 14.44 8.43 -12.79
C THR A 129 13.91 8.51 -14.22
N SER A 130 14.53 7.79 -15.18
CA SER A 130 14.04 7.71 -16.56
C SER A 130 12.76 6.86 -16.70
N LEU A 131 12.44 6.06 -15.68
CA LEU A 131 11.22 5.25 -15.65
C LEU A 131 10.02 6.01 -15.09
N LEU A 132 10.24 7.18 -14.45
CA LEU A 132 9.14 8.03 -14.00
C LEU A 132 8.41 8.62 -15.21
N TRP A 133 7.09 8.60 -15.16
CA TRP A 133 6.23 9.10 -16.22
C TRP A 133 5.31 10.20 -15.71
N TRP A 134 4.82 11.05 -16.62
CA TRP A 134 3.98 12.18 -16.25
C TRP A 134 2.67 11.75 -15.57
N THR A 135 2.16 10.55 -15.88
CA THR A 135 0.94 10.00 -15.24
C THR A 135 1.15 9.69 -13.75
N ASP A 136 2.39 9.47 -13.31
CA ASP A 136 2.71 9.26 -11.89
C ASP A 136 2.40 10.51 -11.05
N LEU A 137 2.50 11.70 -11.66
CA LEU A 137 2.19 12.97 -11.00
C LEU A 137 0.70 13.09 -10.62
N LEU A 138 -0.19 12.33 -11.27
CA LEU A 138 -1.63 12.34 -10.94
C LEU A 138 -1.88 11.82 -9.52
N PHE A 139 -1.03 10.93 -9.00
CA PHE A 139 -1.10 10.42 -7.63
C PHE A 139 -0.62 11.41 -6.57
N LEU A 140 -0.09 12.57 -7.00
CA LEU A 140 0.35 13.66 -6.13
C LEU A 140 -0.64 14.85 -6.12
N VAL A 141 -1.61 14.89 -7.03
CA VAL A 141 -2.53 16.03 -7.19
C VAL A 141 -3.36 16.29 -5.93
N ASP A 142 -3.73 15.24 -5.20
CA ASP A 142 -4.50 15.37 -3.96
C ASP A 142 -3.74 16.12 -2.86
N PHE A 143 -2.40 16.10 -2.87
CA PHE A 143 -1.59 16.84 -1.89
C PHE A 143 -1.77 18.36 -2.00
N ILE A 144 -2.11 18.87 -3.19
CA ILE A 144 -2.42 20.29 -3.41
C ILE A 144 -3.60 20.73 -2.53
N ILE A 145 -4.54 19.81 -2.25
CA ILE A 145 -5.73 20.09 -1.45
C ILE A 145 -5.52 19.64 0.01
N LEU A 146 -5.00 18.43 0.21
CA LEU A 146 -4.89 17.82 1.53
C LEU A 146 -3.84 18.48 2.42
N ILE A 147 -2.72 18.97 1.88
CA ILE A 147 -1.70 19.65 2.68
C ILE A 147 -2.24 20.98 3.24
N PRO A 148 -2.78 21.91 2.43
CA PRO A 148 -3.39 23.12 2.97
C PRO A 148 -4.53 22.84 3.93
N LEU A 149 -5.39 21.86 3.63
CA LEU A 149 -6.47 21.47 4.52
C LEU A 149 -5.94 20.96 5.87
N CYS A 150 -4.89 20.11 5.87
CA CYS A 150 -4.22 19.65 7.07
C CYS A 150 -3.69 20.83 7.90
N LEU A 151 -3.03 21.80 7.27
CA LEU A 151 -2.53 23.01 7.96
C LEU A 151 -3.67 23.83 8.57
N VAL A 152 -4.79 24.00 7.86
CA VAL A 152 -6.00 24.67 8.39
C VAL A 152 -6.55 23.90 9.60
N MET A 153 -6.59 22.57 9.52
CA MET A 153 -7.06 21.72 10.62
C MET A 153 -6.17 21.83 11.85
N ILE A 154 -4.85 21.79 11.67
CA ILE A 154 -3.87 21.98 12.76
C ILE A 154 -4.10 23.35 13.44
N ARG A 155 -4.23 24.42 12.65
CA ARG A 155 -4.49 25.78 13.18
C ARG A 155 -5.81 25.87 13.93
N LYS A 156 -6.91 25.35 13.36
CA LYS A 156 -8.23 25.35 14.00
C LYS A 156 -8.23 24.55 15.30
N TYR A 157 -7.57 23.40 15.31
CA TYR A 157 -7.45 22.55 16.48
C TYR A 157 -6.65 23.23 17.60
N LYS A 158 -5.52 23.88 17.26
CA LYS A 158 -4.71 24.63 18.25
C LYS A 158 -5.47 25.84 18.82
N LYS A 159 -6.29 26.52 18.01
CA LYS A 159 -7.06 27.70 18.44
C LYS A 159 -8.28 27.34 19.30
N ASN A 160 -8.99 26.27 18.95
CA ASN A 160 -10.19 25.83 19.65
C ASN A 160 -10.12 24.31 19.82
N PRO A 161 -9.36 23.80 20.81
CA PRO A 161 -9.26 22.37 21.01
C PRO A 161 -10.64 21.82 21.41
N PRO A 162 -11.24 20.94 20.58
CA PRO A 162 -12.46 20.26 20.99
C PRO A 162 -12.13 19.34 22.15
N GLU A 163 -13.13 19.05 22.98
CA GLU A 163 -13.02 18.09 24.07
C GLU A 163 -12.36 16.79 23.56
N HIS A 164 -11.22 16.44 24.16
CA HIS A 164 -10.45 15.29 23.71
C HIS A 164 -11.28 14.03 23.93
N ARG A 165 -11.42 13.19 22.89
CA ARG A 165 -11.86 11.80 23.12
C ARG A 165 -10.93 11.18 24.15
N SER A 166 -11.50 10.55 25.17
CA SER A 166 -10.72 9.85 26.18
C SER A 166 -9.78 8.85 25.54
N ARG A 167 -8.62 8.61 26.17
CA ARG A 167 -7.61 7.65 25.68
C ARG A 167 -8.24 6.28 25.39
N LYS A 168 -9.16 5.84 26.27
CA LYS A 168 -9.93 4.60 26.10
C LYS A 168 -10.73 4.58 24.79
N LYS A 169 -11.51 5.64 24.50
CA LYS A 169 -12.32 5.71 23.27
C LYS A 169 -11.45 5.70 22.01
N ARG A 170 -10.30 6.38 22.02
CA ARG A 170 -9.35 6.38 20.88
C ARG A 170 -8.74 5.01 20.66
N LEU A 171 -8.28 4.36 21.74
CA LEU A 171 -7.72 3.03 21.68
C LEU A 171 -8.74 2.01 21.16
N ILE A 172 -9.98 2.08 21.63
CA ILE A 172 -11.07 1.21 21.14
C ILE A 172 -11.34 1.47 19.66
N SER A 173 -11.45 2.73 19.21
CA SER A 173 -11.65 3.04 17.79
C SER A 173 -10.49 2.54 16.91
N PHE A 174 -9.26 2.70 17.38
CA PHE A 174 -8.07 2.16 16.70
C PHE A 174 -8.14 0.63 16.62
N LEU A 175 -8.33 -0.05 17.74
CA LEU A 175 -8.35 -1.52 17.79
C LEU A 175 -9.47 -2.10 16.94
N ILE A 176 -10.68 -1.52 16.97
CA ILE A 176 -11.78 -1.98 16.11
C ILE A 176 -11.38 -1.88 14.64
N ALA A 177 -10.93 -0.71 14.18
CA ALA A 177 -10.55 -0.52 12.78
C ALA A 177 -9.35 -1.38 12.36
N PHE A 178 -8.32 -1.45 13.22
CA PHE A 178 -7.12 -2.22 12.98
C PHE A 178 -7.43 -3.72 12.91
N LEU A 179 -8.10 -4.28 13.93
CA LEU A 179 -8.41 -5.70 13.98
C LEU A 179 -9.42 -6.11 12.91
N SER A 180 -10.41 -5.27 12.58
CA SER A 180 -11.33 -5.57 11.47
C SER A 180 -10.59 -5.62 10.14
N SER A 181 -9.66 -4.69 9.91
CA SER A 181 -8.85 -4.70 8.69
C SER A 181 -7.93 -5.90 8.63
N VAL A 182 -7.23 -6.22 9.72
CA VAL A 182 -6.37 -7.41 9.80
C VAL A 182 -7.17 -8.68 9.57
N LEU A 183 -8.36 -8.80 10.16
CA LEU A 183 -9.23 -9.96 9.95
C LEU A 183 -9.63 -10.11 8.47
N VAL A 184 -10.13 -9.04 7.85
CA VAL A 184 -10.49 -9.07 6.41
C VAL A 184 -9.28 -9.43 5.56
N LEU A 185 -8.13 -8.80 5.81
CA LEU A 185 -6.90 -9.11 5.10
C LEU A 185 -6.45 -10.56 5.34
N SER A 186 -6.55 -11.08 6.56
CA SER A 186 -6.19 -12.47 6.85
C SER A 186 -7.11 -13.48 6.19
N VAL A 187 -8.40 -13.16 6.00
CA VAL A 187 -9.33 -14.02 5.27
C VAL A 187 -9.03 -13.97 3.78
N LEU A 188 -8.72 -12.80 3.23
CA LEU A 188 -8.35 -12.63 1.83
C LEU A 188 -7.00 -13.30 1.53
N PHE A 189 -5.96 -12.99 2.32
CA PHE A 189 -4.64 -13.63 2.25
C PHE A 189 -4.71 -15.12 2.53
N GLY A 190 -5.55 -15.54 3.48
CA GLY A 190 -5.72 -16.93 3.87
C GLY A 190 -6.45 -17.72 2.81
N HIS A 191 -7.39 -17.13 2.06
CA HIS A 191 -7.95 -17.78 0.87
C HIS A 191 -6.87 -18.02 -0.18
N ASP A 192 -5.98 -17.04 -0.42
CA ASP A 192 -4.82 -17.21 -1.32
C ASP A 192 -3.77 -18.21 -0.78
N PHE A 193 -3.75 -18.51 0.52
CA PHE A 193 -2.74 -19.37 1.18
C PHE A 193 -3.25 -20.76 1.55
N LEU A 194 -4.57 -20.93 1.71
CA LEU A 194 -5.24 -22.19 2.09
C LEU A 194 -5.95 -22.88 0.92
N ALA A 195 -6.07 -22.22 -0.24
CA ALA A 195 -6.41 -22.90 -1.48
C ALA A 195 -5.19 -23.74 -1.90
N ASN A 196 -5.17 -25.00 -1.46
CA ASN A 196 -4.20 -26.05 -1.80
C ASN A 196 -4.24 -26.46 -3.29
N ASP A 197 -4.70 -25.60 -4.20
CA ASP A 197 -4.67 -25.86 -5.63
C ASP A 197 -3.55 -25.01 -6.23
N GLU A 198 -2.61 -25.67 -6.92
CA GLU A 198 -1.56 -25.05 -7.74
C GLU A 198 -2.10 -24.05 -8.79
N GLU A 199 -3.42 -23.97 -8.97
CA GLU A 199 -4.13 -23.03 -9.85
C GLU A 199 -4.35 -21.62 -9.27
N ASP A 200 -4.31 -21.40 -7.96
CA ASP A 200 -4.60 -20.09 -7.33
C ASP A 200 -3.35 -19.39 -6.74
N TYR A 201 -2.15 -19.97 -6.91
CA TYR A 201 -0.90 -19.26 -6.69
C TYR A 201 -0.78 -18.14 -7.72
N VAL A 202 -0.95 -16.88 -7.30
CA VAL A 202 -0.64 -15.74 -8.17
C VAL A 202 0.87 -15.71 -8.37
N PRO A 203 1.37 -16.02 -9.58
CA PRO A 203 2.81 -16.07 -9.84
C PRO A 203 3.47 -14.72 -9.54
N GLU A 204 4.74 -14.73 -9.11
CA GLU A 204 5.52 -13.48 -8.88
C GLU A 204 5.62 -12.60 -10.14
N ASN A 205 5.42 -13.17 -11.33
CA ASN A 205 5.36 -12.47 -12.61
C ASN A 205 3.93 -12.04 -13.04
N ASP A 206 2.87 -12.44 -12.32
CA ASP A 206 1.50 -11.92 -12.53
C ASP A 206 1.29 -10.64 -11.71
N LEU A 207 1.83 -9.55 -12.25
CA LEU A 207 1.67 -8.18 -11.75
C LEU A 207 0.19 -7.82 -11.51
N THR A 208 -0.67 -8.31 -12.40
CA THR A 208 -2.10 -7.99 -12.37
C THR A 208 -2.75 -8.72 -11.21
N GLY A 209 -2.57 -10.03 -11.09
CA GLY A 209 -3.08 -10.82 -9.97
C GLY A 209 -2.62 -10.29 -8.60
N GLN A 210 -1.34 -9.93 -8.46
CA GLN A 210 -0.78 -9.51 -7.16
C GLN A 210 -1.35 -8.16 -6.70
N ALA A 211 -1.44 -7.20 -7.62
CA ALA A 211 -1.95 -5.88 -7.29
C ALA A 211 -3.47 -5.82 -7.16
N VAL A 212 -4.16 -6.68 -7.91
CA VAL A 212 -5.61 -6.85 -7.87
C VAL A 212 -6.07 -7.52 -6.58
N ALA A 213 -5.31 -8.50 -6.09
CA ALA A 213 -5.63 -9.17 -4.84
C ALA A 213 -5.46 -8.22 -3.64
N LEU A 214 -4.39 -7.41 -3.58
CA LEU A 214 -3.93 -6.86 -2.29
C LEU A 214 -3.77 -5.34 -2.22
N THR A 215 -3.91 -4.61 -3.34
CA THR A 215 -3.39 -3.25 -3.52
C THR A 215 -1.87 -3.17 -3.44
N SER A 216 -1.30 -2.08 -3.95
CA SER A 216 0.13 -1.77 -3.82
C SER A 216 0.63 -1.90 -2.37
N ALA A 217 0.04 -1.17 -1.42
CA ALA A 217 0.48 -1.23 -0.03
C ALA A 217 0.19 -2.59 0.66
N GLY A 218 -0.90 -3.27 0.31
CA GLY A 218 -1.21 -4.58 0.91
C GLY A 218 -0.33 -5.71 0.39
N PHE A 219 0.12 -5.63 -0.87
CA PHE A 219 1.16 -6.50 -1.41
C PHE A 219 2.45 -6.37 -0.57
N HIS A 220 2.95 -5.14 -0.40
CA HIS A 220 4.15 -4.87 0.41
C HIS A 220 4.02 -5.32 1.87
N ILE A 221 2.83 -5.22 2.45
CA ILE A 221 2.57 -5.74 3.81
C ILE A 221 2.65 -7.26 3.82
N LYS A 222 1.99 -7.96 2.89
CA LYS A 222 2.02 -9.44 2.80
C LYS A 222 3.46 -9.92 2.61
N ASP A 223 4.18 -9.29 1.69
CA ASP A 223 5.52 -9.65 1.32
C ASP A 223 6.53 -9.42 2.46
N ALA A 224 6.44 -8.30 3.17
CA ALA A 224 7.23 -8.06 4.39
C ALA A 224 6.92 -9.10 5.49
N LEU A 225 5.66 -9.48 5.67
CA LEU A 225 5.28 -10.52 6.65
C LEU A 225 5.86 -11.88 6.27
N LYS A 226 5.86 -12.24 4.98
CA LYS A 226 6.48 -13.49 4.50
C LYS A 226 7.96 -13.54 4.86
N VAL A 227 8.70 -12.46 4.59
CA VAL A 227 10.13 -12.33 4.93
C VAL A 227 10.38 -12.46 6.44
N ILE A 228 9.51 -11.89 7.27
CA ILE A 228 9.69 -11.88 8.74
C ILE A 228 9.33 -13.25 9.37
N PHE A 229 8.25 -13.88 8.92
CA PHE A 229 7.66 -15.04 9.60
C PHE A 229 7.98 -16.39 8.93
N TYR A 230 8.39 -16.38 7.67
CA TYR A 230 8.71 -17.58 6.90
C TYR A 230 10.07 -17.45 6.18
N PRO A 231 11.17 -17.18 6.91
CA PRO A 231 12.49 -16.99 6.29
C PRO A 231 13.03 -18.26 5.63
N ASP A 232 12.60 -19.44 6.07
CA ASP A 232 13.08 -20.74 5.56
C ASP A 232 12.48 -21.07 4.18
N GLU A 233 11.22 -20.66 3.91
CA GLU A 233 10.60 -20.74 2.57
C GLU A 233 11.29 -19.86 1.53
N ILE A 234 12.04 -18.86 2.00
CA ILE A 234 12.75 -17.87 1.19
C ILE A 234 14.21 -18.28 0.92
N SER A 235 14.78 -19.13 1.78
CA SER A 235 16.19 -19.51 1.73
C SER A 235 16.43 -20.97 1.36
N GLY A 236 15.40 -21.80 1.32
CA GLY A 236 15.49 -23.17 0.85
C GLY A 236 15.57 -23.25 -0.67
N LEU A 237 16.79 -23.34 -1.22
CA LEU A 237 16.97 -23.95 -2.54
C LEU A 237 16.38 -25.37 -2.47
N THR A 238 15.58 -25.76 -3.46
CA THR A 238 15.20 -27.17 -3.58
C THR A 238 16.46 -28.01 -3.79
N GLU A 239 16.41 -29.31 -3.43
CA GLU A 239 17.54 -30.22 -3.70
C GLU A 239 17.94 -30.21 -5.19
N GLU A 240 16.96 -30.04 -6.07
CA GLU A 240 17.14 -29.89 -7.52
C GLU A 240 17.89 -28.60 -7.88
N GLN A 241 17.51 -27.46 -7.30
CA GLN A 241 18.23 -26.19 -7.51
C GLN A 241 19.65 -26.21 -6.93
N GLN A 242 19.86 -26.92 -5.82
CA GLN A 242 21.21 -27.14 -5.28
C GLN A 242 22.06 -27.97 -6.25
N GLN A 243 21.48 -29.04 -6.82
CA GLN A 243 22.16 -29.84 -7.85
C GLN A 243 22.49 -29.02 -9.11
N GLU A 244 21.56 -28.21 -9.63
CA GLU A 244 21.82 -27.36 -10.80
C GLU A 244 22.94 -26.35 -10.55
N ILE A 245 22.99 -25.77 -9.35
CA ILE A 245 24.06 -24.84 -8.95
C ILE A 245 25.41 -25.58 -8.87
N GLU A 246 25.44 -26.75 -8.25
CA GLU A 246 26.65 -27.57 -8.17
C GLU A 246 27.14 -28.01 -9.55
N GLU A 247 26.24 -28.43 -10.45
CA GLU A 247 26.56 -28.78 -11.84
C GLU A 247 27.13 -27.58 -12.59
N PHE A 248 26.52 -26.40 -12.45
CA PHE A 248 27.01 -25.17 -13.07
C PHE A 248 28.42 -24.79 -12.60
N TYR A 249 28.69 -24.86 -11.30
CA TYR A 249 30.04 -24.55 -10.77
C TYR A 249 31.06 -25.63 -11.13
N THR A 250 30.63 -26.90 -11.22
CA THR A 250 31.50 -27.99 -11.65
C THR A 250 31.89 -27.83 -13.11
N TRP A 251 30.94 -27.50 -13.98
CA TRP A 251 31.20 -27.18 -15.39
C TRP A 251 32.09 -25.95 -15.54
N LYS A 252 31.80 -24.87 -14.82
CA LYS A 252 32.55 -23.61 -14.92
C LYS A 252 34.00 -23.71 -14.43
N ASN A 253 34.27 -24.58 -13.46
CA ASN A 253 35.62 -24.80 -12.92
C ASN A 253 36.36 -25.96 -13.61
N ALA A 254 35.75 -26.60 -14.61
CA ALA A 254 36.38 -27.64 -15.42
C ALA A 254 37.17 -27.08 -16.63
N ASP A 255 37.07 -25.76 -16.88
CA ASP A 255 37.96 -24.96 -17.73
C ASP A 255 38.96 -24.14 -16.88
#